data_AF-A0A1G2WWY0-F1
#
_entry.id   AF-A0A1G2WWY0-F1
#
_cell.length_a   1.000
_cell.length_b   1.000
_cell.length_c   1.000
_cell.angle_alpha   90.00
_cell.angle_beta   90.00
_cell.angle_gamma   90.00
#
_symmetry.space_group_name_H-M   'P 1'
#
loop_
_entity.id
_entity.type
_entity.pdbx_description
1 polymer ?
#
loop_
_entity_poly.entity_id
_entity_poly.type
_entity_poly.pdbx_seq_one_letter_code
_entity_poly.pdbx_strand_id
1 'polypeptide(L)'
;MAIRNLHKHVAAVVPLMLLTSVAYLNITLGEENPYKHEKFEKRFQNSAMHQFNTGLSQTINDLDQKADNLEAMNQNLEGRINMLASEKDKLNKAYAQMKAKQSALEKEHATLKKKTTSLEVAYKKMSSKSKVATTTKKSTSTAKKTSVAKSPQKSKTSTKATSTSQKSSDKKVSSSSNIEDTSNLQSYPPPAGKISEEQKGARVGGIDVKKLNEKGIEYGKKGMYEEAIKEFQKVAAIEPNMANVHYNLGLAYKKKGMLSEAEKEFTEYERLKKQEN
;
A
#
# COMPACT_ATOMS: atom_id res chain seq x y z
N MET A 1 20.10 14.15 23.65
CA MET A 1 20.46 14.24 25.09
C MET A 1 21.36 15.43 25.42
N ALA A 2 22.47 15.65 24.70
CA ALA A 2 23.41 16.76 24.98
C ALA A 2 22.78 18.18 24.90
N ILE A 3 21.89 18.42 23.94
CA ILE A 3 21.22 19.72 23.75
C ILE A 3 20.27 20.04 24.92
N ARG A 4 19.53 19.04 25.44
CA ARG A 4 18.64 19.23 26.60
C ARG A 4 19.42 19.57 27.88
N ASN A 5 20.60 18.97 28.08
CA ASN A 5 21.45 19.30 29.23
C ASN A 5 22.06 20.70 29.11
N LEU A 6 22.47 21.09 27.90
CA LEU A 6 22.97 22.44 27.64
C LEU A 6 21.86 23.49 27.86
N HIS A 7 20.64 23.22 27.42
CA HIS A 7 19.51 24.11 27.64
C HIS A 7 19.15 24.27 29.12
N LYS A 8 19.12 23.17 29.90
CA LYS A 8 18.91 23.25 31.36
C LYS A 8 19.98 24.10 32.06
N HIS A 9 21.24 23.98 31.65
CA HIS A 9 22.31 24.81 32.21
C HIS A 9 22.19 26.27 31.78
N VAL A 10 21.89 26.56 30.52
CA VAL A 10 21.70 27.94 30.04
C VAL A 10 20.48 28.60 30.69
N ALA A 11 19.36 27.88 30.79
CA ALA A 11 18.14 28.34 31.45
C ALA A 11 18.33 28.57 32.97
N ALA A 12 19.23 27.84 33.62
CA ALA A 12 19.55 28.06 35.03
C ALA A 12 20.60 29.16 35.27
N VAL A 13 21.59 29.30 34.38
CA VAL A 13 22.73 30.21 34.56
C VAL A 13 22.40 31.65 34.17
N VAL A 14 21.58 31.86 33.13
CA VAL A 14 21.23 33.21 32.65
C VAL A 14 20.44 34.02 33.70
N PRO A 15 19.41 33.48 34.37
CA PRO A 15 18.72 34.18 35.46
C PRO A 15 19.64 34.43 36.66
N LEU A 16 20.51 33.47 36.99
CA LEU A 16 21.43 33.58 38.12
C LEU A 16 22.47 34.69 37.90
N MET A 17 23.01 34.81 36.68
CA MET A 17 23.92 35.89 36.26
C MET A 17 23.24 37.27 36.29
N LEU A 18 21.97 37.35 35.91
CA LEU A 18 21.21 38.60 35.97
C LEU A 18 20.91 39.00 37.41
N LEU A 19 20.52 38.05 38.26
CA LEU A 19 20.26 38.29 39.68
C LEU A 19 21.52 38.73 40.44
N THR A 20 22.68 38.12 40.15
CA THR A 20 23.95 38.54 40.78
C THR A 20 24.41 39.91 40.28
N SER A 21 24.19 40.23 39.02
CA SER A 21 24.50 41.56 38.47
C SER A 21 23.61 42.65 39.08
N VAL A 22 22.30 42.40 39.24
CA VAL A 22 21.35 43.30 39.90
C VAL A 22 21.67 43.44 41.40
N ALA A 23 22.02 42.36 42.09
CA ALA A 23 22.42 42.40 43.49
C ALA A 23 23.74 43.16 43.69
N TYR A 24 24.72 43.01 42.78
CA TYR A 24 25.97 43.75 42.81
C TYR A 24 25.74 45.25 42.63
N LEU A 25 24.88 45.64 41.69
CA LEU A 25 24.43 47.03 41.50
C LEU A 25 23.77 47.60 42.75
N ASN A 26 22.90 46.83 43.43
CA ASN A 26 22.22 47.24 44.65
C ASN A 26 23.18 47.48 45.84
N ILE A 27 24.21 46.63 46.00
CA ILE A 27 25.19 46.77 47.07
C ILE A 27 26.11 47.98 46.82
N THR A 28 26.50 48.23 45.57
CA THR A 28 27.39 49.36 45.22
C THR A 28 26.73 50.73 45.27
N LEU A 29 25.39 50.81 45.17
CA LEU A 29 24.68 52.08 45.01
C LEU A 29 24.07 52.68 46.29
N GLY A 30 24.12 52.00 47.44
CA GLY A 30 23.79 52.57 48.75
C GLY A 30 22.38 53.16 48.91
N GLU A 31 21.58 52.56 49.78
CA GLU A 31 20.21 52.96 50.16
C GLU A 31 19.08 52.77 49.12
N GLU A 32 18.22 51.82 49.49
CA GLU A 32 17.04 51.35 48.79
C GLU A 32 15.99 52.45 48.64
N ASN A 33 15.63 52.77 47.39
CA ASN A 33 14.37 53.42 47.09
C ASN A 33 13.45 52.45 46.32
N PRO A 34 12.51 51.76 47.00
CA PRO A 34 11.68 50.73 46.39
C PRO A 34 10.84 51.27 45.21
N TYR A 35 10.52 52.57 45.20
CA TYR A 35 9.81 53.23 44.10
C TYR A 35 10.63 53.35 42.82
N LYS A 36 11.97 53.44 42.92
CA LYS A 36 12.85 53.46 41.73
C LYS A 36 12.96 52.07 41.11
N HIS A 37 12.99 51.03 41.93
CA HIS A 37 13.01 49.64 41.48
C HIS A 37 11.74 49.24 40.75
N GLU A 38 10.56 49.55 41.28
CA GLU A 38 9.29 49.23 40.62
C GLU A 38 9.17 49.94 39.24
N LYS A 39 9.66 51.18 39.14
CA LYS A 39 9.67 51.94 37.89
C LYS A 39 10.69 51.40 36.89
N PHE A 40 11.85 50.93 37.34
CA PHE A 40 12.84 50.26 36.50
C PHE A 40 12.33 48.91 36.01
N GLU A 41 11.75 48.10 36.90
CA GLU A 41 11.17 46.80 36.56
C GLU A 41 10.04 46.97 35.54
N LYS A 42 9.09 47.89 35.77
CA LYS A 42 8.04 48.21 34.79
C LYS A 42 8.61 48.67 33.43
N ARG A 43 9.72 49.42 33.42
CA ARG A 43 10.41 49.83 32.18
C ARG A 43 11.12 48.66 31.51
N PHE A 44 11.69 47.74 32.27
CA PHE A 44 12.34 46.55 31.76
C PHE A 44 11.30 45.59 31.17
N GLN A 45 10.21 45.32 31.89
CA GLN A 45 9.08 44.51 31.43
C GLN A 45 8.47 45.06 30.12
N ASN A 46 8.42 46.39 29.99
CA ASN A 46 7.98 47.09 28.77
C ASN A 46 9.10 47.28 27.73
N SER A 47 10.32 46.85 28.01
CA SER A 47 11.46 46.99 27.10
C SER A 47 11.34 46.01 25.95
N ALA A 48 11.81 46.44 24.78
CA ALA A 48 12.01 45.57 23.63
C ALA A 48 12.88 44.35 23.97
N MET A 49 13.81 44.48 24.92
CA MET A 49 14.67 43.37 25.35
C MET A 49 13.89 42.29 26.12
N HIS A 50 12.95 42.69 26.99
CA HIS A 50 12.11 41.74 27.71
C HIS A 50 11.15 41.03 26.75
N GLN A 51 10.52 41.77 25.84
CA GLN A 51 9.67 41.21 24.78
C GLN A 51 10.44 40.21 23.90
N PHE A 52 11.66 40.56 23.51
CA PHE A 52 12.56 39.69 22.74
C PHE A 52 12.90 38.41 23.50
N ASN A 53 13.26 38.51 24.79
CA ASN A 53 13.55 37.35 25.62
C ASN A 53 12.32 36.45 25.83
N THR A 54 11.13 37.04 26.03
CA THR A 54 9.89 36.25 26.12
C THR A 54 9.55 35.55 24.81
N GLY A 55 9.75 36.21 23.66
CA GLY A 55 9.54 35.61 22.34
C GLY A 55 10.53 34.49 22.03
N LEU A 56 11.80 34.65 22.42
CA LEU A 56 12.81 33.59 22.36
C LEU A 56 12.41 32.40 23.22
N SER A 57 11.98 32.63 24.47
CA SER A 57 11.56 31.56 25.37
C SER A 57 10.36 30.80 24.83
N GLN A 58 9.36 31.49 24.27
CA GLN A 58 8.22 30.85 23.59
C GLN A 58 8.68 30.02 22.40
N THR A 59 9.55 30.57 21.55
CA THR A 59 10.08 29.86 20.38
C THR A 59 10.84 28.60 20.77
N ILE A 60 11.62 28.66 21.86
CA ILE A 60 12.34 27.50 22.39
C ILE A 60 11.36 26.44 22.90
N ASN A 61 10.34 26.84 23.67
CA ASN A 61 9.34 25.91 24.17
C ASN A 61 8.57 25.23 23.02
N ASP A 62 8.23 25.98 21.97
CA ASP A 62 7.57 25.43 20.78
C ASP A 62 8.46 24.43 20.03
N LEU A 63 9.77 24.71 19.97
CA LEU A 63 10.75 23.80 19.37
C LEU A 63 10.90 22.52 20.20
N ASP A 64 10.93 22.61 21.53
CA ASP A 64 10.99 21.46 22.42
C ASP A 64 9.74 20.57 22.28
N GLN A 65 8.55 21.18 22.25
CA GLN A 65 7.32 20.42 22.00
C GLN A 65 7.34 19.70 20.65
N LYS A 66 7.84 20.36 19.60
CA LYS A 66 8.00 19.72 18.27
C LYS A 66 9.00 18.57 18.33
N ALA A 67 10.09 18.71 19.07
CA ALA A 67 11.09 17.66 19.23
C ALA A 67 10.51 16.44 19.95
N ASP A 68 9.73 16.64 21.01
CA ASP A 68 9.07 15.56 21.75
C ASP A 68 7.98 14.87 20.90
N ASN A 69 7.22 15.64 20.11
CA ASN A 69 6.26 15.09 19.15
C ASN A 69 6.96 14.24 18.06
N LEU A 70 8.12 14.67 17.57
CA LEU A 70 8.93 13.91 16.61
C LEU A 70 9.48 12.62 17.25
N GLU A 71 9.91 12.66 18.51
CA GLU A 71 10.39 11.49 19.24
C GLU A 71 9.26 10.47 19.42
N ALA A 72 8.05 10.91 19.79
CA ALA A 72 6.87 10.04 19.88
C ALA A 72 6.48 9.43 18.52
N MET A 73 6.56 10.21 17.44
CA MET A 73 6.30 9.71 16.08
C MET A 73 7.32 8.65 15.66
N ASN A 74 8.60 8.85 15.97
CA ASN A 74 9.65 7.88 15.68
C ASN A 74 9.44 6.57 16.45
N GLN A 75 9.08 6.63 17.74
CA GLN A 75 8.76 5.43 18.51
C GLN A 75 7.55 4.67 17.93
N ASN A 76 6.53 5.39 17.45
CA ASN A 76 5.39 4.76 16.77
C ASN A 76 5.82 4.05 15.47
N LEU A 77 6.67 4.71 14.67
CA LEU A 77 7.20 4.14 13.43
C LEU A 77 8.05 2.90 13.71
N GLU A 78 8.91 2.92 14.72
CA GLU A 78 9.69 1.75 15.15
C GLU A 78 8.78 0.59 15.55
N GLY A 79 7.71 0.85 16.31
CA GLY A 79 6.70 -0.16 16.64
C GLY A 79 6.04 -0.77 15.40
N ARG A 80 5.68 0.05 14.41
CA ARG A 80 5.12 -0.41 13.13
C ARG A 80 6.11 -1.23 12.31
N ILE A 81 7.39 -0.83 12.28
CA ILE A 81 8.46 -1.58 11.59
C ILE A 81 8.61 -2.97 12.21
N ASN A 82 8.63 -3.07 13.54
CA ASN A 82 8.73 -4.35 14.24
C ASN A 82 7.52 -5.26 13.97
N MET A 83 6.32 -4.69 13.94
CA MET A 83 5.10 -5.43 13.58
C MET A 83 5.16 -5.95 12.13
N LEU A 84 5.55 -5.11 11.17
CA LEU A 84 5.71 -5.51 9.77
C LEU A 84 6.79 -6.57 9.58
N ALA A 85 7.88 -6.50 10.34
CA ALA A 85 8.92 -7.54 10.33
C ALA A 85 8.35 -8.89 10.79
N SER A 86 7.54 -8.90 11.87
CA SER A 86 6.86 -10.11 12.35
C SER A 86 5.87 -10.68 11.32
N GLU A 87 5.08 -9.82 10.67
CA GLU A 87 4.15 -10.24 9.61
C GLU A 87 4.88 -10.84 8.41
N LYS A 88 5.99 -10.22 7.99
CA LYS A 88 6.85 -10.74 6.93
C LYS A 88 7.36 -12.14 7.25
N ASP A 89 7.78 -12.40 8.49
CA ASP A 89 8.24 -13.73 8.90
C ASP A 89 7.11 -14.78 8.89
N LYS A 90 5.91 -14.40 9.33
CA LYS A 90 4.72 -15.26 9.23
C LYS A 90 4.40 -15.59 7.77
N LEU A 91 4.44 -14.57 6.90
CA LEU A 91 4.17 -14.73 5.48
C LEU A 91 5.21 -15.62 4.80
N ASN A 92 6.49 -15.45 5.13
CA ASN A 92 7.57 -16.30 4.62
C ASN A 92 7.38 -17.76 5.03
N LYS A 93 6.98 -18.02 6.28
CA LYS A 93 6.66 -19.39 6.75
C LYS A 93 5.47 -19.96 6.00
N ALA A 94 4.39 -19.19 5.83
CA ALA A 94 3.21 -19.63 5.08
C ALA A 94 3.55 -19.93 3.60
N TYR A 95 4.37 -19.08 2.97
CA TYR A 95 4.85 -19.28 1.61
C TYR A 95 5.68 -20.57 1.47
N ALA A 96 6.60 -20.83 2.40
CA ALA A 96 7.37 -22.07 2.42
C ALA A 96 6.47 -23.31 2.56
N GLN A 97 5.45 -23.25 3.42
CA GLN A 97 4.47 -24.33 3.58
C GLN A 97 3.64 -24.56 2.32
N MET A 98 3.16 -23.48 1.67
CA MET A 98 2.41 -23.57 0.42
C MET A 98 3.25 -24.22 -0.68
N LYS A 99 4.51 -23.79 -0.82
CA LYS A 99 5.45 -24.35 -1.80
C LYS A 99 5.72 -25.84 -1.54
N ALA A 100 5.85 -26.25 -0.29
CA ALA A 100 5.99 -27.67 0.08
C ALA A 100 4.74 -28.48 -0.29
N LYS A 101 3.54 -27.95 -0.01
CA LYS A 101 2.27 -28.59 -0.39
C LYS A 101 2.12 -28.71 -1.90
N GLN A 102 2.49 -27.68 -2.66
CA GLN A 102 2.47 -27.71 -4.12
C GLN A 102 3.37 -28.83 -4.67
N SER A 103 4.60 -28.95 -4.15
CA SER A 103 5.50 -30.04 -4.55
C SER A 103 4.96 -31.44 -4.20
N ALA A 104 4.27 -31.58 -3.07
CA ALA A 104 3.60 -32.84 -2.71
C ALA A 104 2.46 -33.18 -3.68
N LEU A 105 1.60 -32.20 -4.00
CA LEU A 105 0.52 -32.35 -4.97
C LEU A 105 1.03 -32.71 -6.37
N GLU A 106 2.13 -32.10 -6.83
CA GLU A 106 2.76 -32.44 -8.10
C GLU A 106 3.24 -33.90 -8.15
N LYS A 107 3.82 -34.40 -7.05
CA LYS A 107 4.21 -35.81 -6.93
C LYS A 107 3.00 -36.73 -6.99
N GLU A 108 1.93 -36.40 -6.27
CA GLU A 108 0.69 -37.17 -6.32
C GLU A 108 0.09 -37.19 -7.74
N HIS A 109 0.00 -36.04 -8.39
CA HIS A 109 -0.45 -35.93 -9.78
C HIS A 109 0.40 -36.81 -10.73
N ALA A 110 1.72 -36.83 -10.56
CA ALA A 110 2.59 -37.68 -11.35
C ALA A 110 2.31 -39.18 -11.11
N THR A 111 2.05 -39.59 -9.87
CA THR A 111 1.69 -40.99 -9.57
C THR A 111 0.32 -41.38 -10.13
N LEU A 112 -0.68 -40.51 -10.00
CA LEU A 112 -2.01 -40.70 -10.57
C LEU A 112 -1.95 -40.78 -12.10
N LYS A 113 -1.14 -39.95 -12.74
CA LYS A 113 -0.88 -40.00 -14.19
C LYS A 113 -0.29 -41.34 -14.64
N LYS A 114 0.64 -41.91 -13.86
CA LYS A 114 1.18 -43.26 -14.14
C LYS A 114 0.09 -44.33 -14.01
N LYS A 115 -0.69 -44.30 -12.92
CA LYS A 115 -1.78 -45.27 -12.68
C LYS A 115 -2.85 -45.23 -13.78
N THR A 116 -3.27 -44.03 -14.18
CA THR A 116 -4.26 -43.82 -15.25
C THR A 116 -3.77 -44.34 -16.59
N THR A 117 -2.52 -44.05 -16.96
CA THR A 117 -1.91 -44.57 -18.20
C THR A 117 -1.87 -46.11 -18.20
N SER A 118 -1.49 -46.73 -17.08
CA SER A 118 -1.50 -48.20 -16.94
C SER A 118 -2.91 -48.79 -17.03
N LEU A 119 -3.90 -48.16 -16.41
CA LEU A 119 -5.31 -48.55 -16.50
C LEU A 119 -5.84 -48.45 -17.94
N GLU A 120 -5.49 -47.39 -18.66
CA GLU A 120 -5.88 -47.19 -20.05
C GLU A 120 -5.30 -48.27 -20.97
N VAL A 121 -4.03 -48.64 -20.77
CA VAL A 121 -3.40 -49.76 -21.47
C VAL A 121 -4.10 -51.09 -21.15
N ALA A 122 -4.39 -51.36 -19.88
CA ALA A 122 -5.09 -52.58 -19.46
C ALA A 122 -6.51 -52.65 -20.05
N TYR A 123 -7.26 -51.54 -20.01
CA TYR A 123 -8.59 -51.42 -20.59
C TYR A 123 -8.56 -51.69 -22.10
N LYS A 124 -7.62 -51.08 -22.83
CA LYS A 124 -7.44 -51.31 -24.28
C LYS A 124 -7.13 -52.78 -24.58
N LYS A 125 -6.30 -53.43 -23.75
CA LYS A 125 -5.98 -54.87 -23.89
C LYS A 125 -7.22 -55.74 -23.65
N MET A 126 -8.03 -55.46 -22.63
CA MET A 126 -9.28 -56.20 -22.37
C MET A 126 -10.34 -55.96 -23.46
N SER A 127 -10.50 -54.73 -23.92
CA SER A 127 -11.38 -54.36 -25.04
C SER A 127 -11.00 -55.09 -26.33
N SER A 128 -9.69 -55.19 -26.63
CA SER A 128 -9.22 -55.96 -27.78
C SER A 128 -9.46 -57.47 -27.65
N LYS A 129 -9.34 -58.04 -26.45
CA LYS A 129 -9.67 -59.46 -26.18
C LYS A 129 -11.17 -59.74 -26.27
N SER A 130 -12.03 -58.81 -25.85
CA SER A 130 -13.49 -58.92 -26.00
C SER A 130 -13.92 -59.01 -27.48
N LYS A 131 -13.29 -58.24 -28.38
CA LYS A 131 -13.53 -58.34 -29.84
C LYS A 131 -13.06 -59.66 -30.47
N VAL A 132 -12.08 -60.33 -29.87
CA VAL A 132 -11.56 -61.63 -30.34
C VAL A 132 -12.40 -62.80 -29.81
N ALA A 133 -12.97 -62.69 -28.61
CA ALA A 133 -13.85 -63.71 -28.04
C ALA A 133 -15.24 -63.77 -28.72
N THR A 134 -15.71 -62.68 -29.33
CA THR A 134 -16.96 -62.67 -30.12
C THR A 134 -16.80 -63.17 -31.56
N THR A 135 -15.58 -63.44 -32.02
CA THR A 135 -15.30 -63.97 -33.38
C THR A 135 -14.92 -65.46 -33.40
N THR A 136 -14.86 -66.14 -32.25
CA THR A 136 -14.59 -67.60 -32.17
C THR A 136 -15.81 -68.46 -31.87
N LYS A 137 -17.00 -67.88 -31.77
CA LYS A 137 -18.27 -68.60 -31.83
C LYS A 137 -19.15 -67.94 -32.88
N LYS A 138 -19.48 -68.71 -33.93
CA LYS A 138 -20.47 -68.42 -34.98
C LYS A 138 -19.95 -67.59 -36.15
N SER A 139 -19.59 -68.25 -37.25
CA SER A 139 -20.47 -68.34 -38.43
C SER A 139 -19.75 -68.94 -39.63
N THR A 140 -20.21 -70.12 -40.04
CA THR A 140 -20.35 -70.47 -41.45
C THR A 140 -21.31 -69.48 -42.13
N SER A 141 -21.10 -69.34 -43.45
CA SER A 141 -22.02 -68.83 -44.45
C SER A 141 -21.96 -67.32 -44.80
N THR A 142 -21.27 -67.10 -45.92
CA THR A 142 -21.77 -66.45 -47.15
C THR A 142 -22.25 -64.99 -47.12
N ALA A 143 -21.41 -64.18 -47.75
CA ALA A 143 -21.69 -63.45 -48.99
C ALA A 143 -22.64 -62.24 -48.98
N LYS A 144 -21.98 -61.09 -49.20
CA LYS A 144 -22.22 -60.15 -50.31
C LYS A 144 -23.19 -58.98 -50.06
N LYS A 145 -22.56 -57.80 -50.04
CA LYS A 145 -22.73 -56.61 -50.91
C LYS A 145 -22.93 -55.30 -50.12
N THR A 146 -22.00 -54.36 -50.39
CA THR A 146 -22.15 -52.89 -50.55
C THR A 146 -23.10 -52.15 -49.61
N SER A 147 -22.81 -50.99 -49.03
CA SER A 147 -21.70 -50.01 -49.00
C SER A 147 -22.29 -48.86 -48.19
N VAL A 148 -21.51 -48.11 -47.38
CA VAL A 148 -21.70 -46.67 -47.12
C VAL A 148 -20.65 -46.18 -46.08
N ALA A 149 -19.88 -45.18 -46.52
CA ALA A 149 -19.36 -43.99 -45.84
C ALA A 149 -18.58 -44.06 -44.50
N LYS A 150 -17.37 -43.44 -44.48
CA LYS A 150 -17.15 -42.01 -44.10
C LYS A 150 -15.81 -41.80 -43.35
N SER A 151 -14.99 -40.91 -43.92
CA SER A 151 -14.11 -39.91 -43.28
C SER A 151 -12.77 -40.29 -42.61
N PRO A 152 -11.82 -39.31 -42.55
CA PRO A 152 -10.39 -39.56 -42.61
C PRO A 152 -9.63 -39.37 -41.28
N GLN A 153 -8.49 -40.06 -41.19
CA GLN A 153 -7.43 -39.90 -40.20
C GLN A 153 -6.15 -39.37 -40.86
N LYS A 154 -5.34 -38.64 -40.10
CA LYS A 154 -3.88 -38.86 -39.84
C LYS A 154 -3.30 -37.63 -39.13
N SER A 155 -2.65 -37.66 -37.96
CA SER A 155 -1.54 -38.46 -37.39
C SER A 155 -0.16 -37.77 -37.53
N LYS A 156 0.63 -37.74 -36.45
CA LYS A 156 2.00 -38.32 -36.27
C LYS A 156 2.66 -37.73 -35.00
N THR A 157 3.10 -38.50 -33.97
CA THR A 157 4.42 -39.17 -33.73
C THR A 157 5.66 -38.25 -33.90
N SER A 158 6.78 -38.30 -33.15
CA SER A 158 7.28 -39.02 -31.95
C SER A 158 8.70 -38.51 -31.55
N THR A 159 9.20 -38.92 -30.37
CA THR A 159 10.60 -39.28 -29.96
C THR A 159 11.78 -38.27 -29.72
N LYS A 160 12.20 -38.18 -28.42
CA LYS A 160 13.49 -38.58 -27.74
C LYS A 160 14.86 -37.82 -27.91
N ALA A 161 15.62 -37.80 -26.78
CA ALA A 161 17.10 -37.65 -26.54
C ALA A 161 17.68 -36.21 -26.39
N THR A 162 18.70 -35.81 -25.60
CA THR A 162 19.68 -36.36 -24.61
C THR A 162 20.38 -35.16 -23.88
N SER A 163 21.12 -35.44 -22.80
CA SER A 163 21.86 -34.61 -21.81
C SER A 163 22.91 -33.56 -22.26
N THR A 164 23.27 -32.59 -21.39
CA THR A 164 24.54 -32.49 -20.58
C THR A 164 24.91 -31.04 -20.17
N SER A 165 25.38 -30.88 -18.92
CA SER A 165 26.05 -29.78 -18.20
C SER A 165 26.66 -28.56 -18.94
N GLN A 166 26.57 -27.36 -18.33
CA GLN A 166 27.70 -26.66 -17.67
C GLN A 166 27.30 -25.36 -16.93
N LYS A 167 28.17 -24.97 -16.01
CA LYS A 167 28.13 -23.96 -14.94
C LYS A 167 28.71 -22.62 -15.42
N SER A 168 28.16 -21.46 -15.02
CA SER A 168 28.89 -20.26 -14.50
C SER A 168 28.11 -18.92 -14.62
N SER A 169 28.16 -18.17 -13.51
CA SER A 169 28.23 -16.69 -13.28
C SER A 169 27.47 -15.63 -14.11
N ASP A 170 27.02 -14.63 -13.33
CA ASP A 170 26.85 -13.19 -13.63
C ASP A 170 25.51 -12.62 -14.12
N LYS A 171 24.82 -11.99 -13.15
CA LYS A 171 24.28 -10.62 -13.14
C LYS A 171 24.02 -9.99 -14.52
N LYS A 172 22.74 -9.68 -14.82
CA LYS A 172 22.20 -8.35 -15.14
C LYS A 172 20.81 -8.46 -15.82
N VAL A 173 19.83 -7.80 -15.19
CA VAL A 173 18.64 -7.14 -15.78
C VAL A 173 17.87 -7.90 -16.85
N SER A 174 16.67 -8.38 -16.50
CA SER A 174 15.59 -8.61 -17.46
C SER A 174 14.30 -7.98 -16.95
N SER A 175 14.11 -6.70 -17.26
CA SER A 175 12.80 -6.16 -17.53
C SER A 175 12.26 -6.84 -18.78
N SER A 176 11.28 -7.72 -18.63
CA SER A 176 10.39 -8.13 -19.71
C SER A 176 9.05 -8.54 -19.11
N SER A 177 8.11 -7.62 -19.30
CA SER A 177 6.71 -7.87 -19.62
C SER A 177 6.20 -9.29 -19.43
N ASN A 178 5.44 -9.50 -18.35
CA ASN A 178 4.32 -10.43 -18.39
C ASN A 178 3.06 -9.60 -18.20
N ILE A 179 2.46 -9.24 -19.34
CA ILE A 179 1.05 -8.84 -19.42
C ILE A 179 0.28 -10.14 -19.25
N GLU A 180 -0.15 -10.42 -18.02
CA GLU A 180 -1.09 -11.51 -17.75
C GLU A 180 -2.50 -10.94 -17.67
N ASP A 181 -3.28 -11.34 -18.69
CA ASP A 181 -4.72 -11.58 -18.69
C ASP A 181 -5.66 -10.47 -18.21
N THR A 182 -5.99 -9.54 -19.11
CA THR A 182 -6.95 -8.45 -18.93
C THR A 182 -8.40 -8.86 -19.16
N SER A 183 -8.75 -10.16 -19.08
CA SER A 183 -10.07 -10.63 -19.52
C SER A 183 -11.18 -10.57 -18.45
N ASN A 184 -10.92 -10.10 -17.23
CA ASN A 184 -11.97 -9.98 -16.21
C ASN A 184 -11.89 -8.72 -15.33
N LEU A 185 -11.67 -7.55 -15.93
CA LEU A 185 -11.82 -6.26 -15.23
C LEU A 185 -13.16 -5.63 -15.57
N GLN A 186 -14.09 -5.64 -14.62
CA GLN A 186 -15.35 -4.89 -14.68
C GLN A 186 -15.05 -3.43 -15.05
N SER A 187 -15.44 -3.03 -16.25
CA SER A 187 -15.36 -1.64 -16.68
C SER A 187 -16.38 -0.84 -15.88
N TYR A 188 -15.94 -0.14 -14.82
CA TYR A 188 -16.81 0.75 -14.06
C TYR A 188 -17.33 1.85 -14.99
N PRO A 189 -18.65 1.91 -15.24
CA PRO A 189 -19.21 2.93 -16.11
C PRO A 189 -18.99 4.31 -15.48
N PRO A 190 -18.74 5.35 -16.30
CA PRO A 190 -18.76 6.72 -15.78
C PRO A 190 -20.11 7.00 -15.11
N PRO A 191 -20.15 7.80 -14.02
CA PRO A 191 -21.37 8.04 -13.26
C PRO A 191 -22.50 8.50 -14.20
N ALA A 192 -23.58 7.73 -14.26
CA ALA A 192 -24.81 8.14 -14.92
C ALA A 192 -25.55 9.12 -14.00
N GLY A 193 -25.12 10.37 -14.00
CA GLY A 193 -25.71 11.43 -13.20
C GLY A 193 -24.95 12.73 -13.42
N LYS A 194 -25.67 13.86 -13.53
CA LYS A 194 -25.01 15.16 -13.58
C LYS A 194 -24.08 15.29 -12.38
N ILE A 195 -22.95 15.94 -12.62
CA ILE A 195 -22.04 16.48 -11.61
C ILE A 195 -22.80 17.56 -10.82
N SER A 196 -23.79 17.16 -10.02
CA SER A 196 -24.55 18.08 -9.18
C SER A 196 -23.67 18.41 -7.99
N GLU A 197 -23.19 19.64 -8.00
CA GLU A 197 -22.73 20.33 -6.80
C GLU A 197 -23.78 20.16 -5.71
N GLU A 198 -23.50 19.34 -4.70
CA GLU A 198 -24.16 19.48 -3.42
C GLU A 198 -23.09 19.70 -2.36
N GLN A 199 -22.96 20.98 -2.05
CA GLN A 199 -22.11 21.57 -1.05
C GLN A 199 -22.66 21.22 0.33
N LYS A 200 -21.86 20.56 1.17
CA LYS A 200 -21.89 20.80 2.62
C LYS A 200 -20.48 20.94 3.13
N GLY A 201 -19.87 22.07 2.78
CA GLY A 201 -18.52 22.41 3.19
C GLY A 201 -18.41 22.49 4.71
N ALA A 202 -17.78 21.47 5.31
CA ALA A 202 -17.27 21.57 6.67
C ALA A 202 -15.85 22.15 6.60
N ARG A 203 -15.72 23.46 6.88
CA ARG A 203 -14.42 24.07 7.15
C ARG A 203 -13.88 23.51 8.46
N VAL A 204 -12.95 22.56 8.38
CA VAL A 204 -12.14 22.16 9.54
C VAL A 204 -10.79 22.89 9.42
N GLY A 205 -10.53 23.83 10.33
CA GLY A 205 -9.19 24.42 10.50
C GLY A 205 -8.63 25.25 9.33
N GLY A 206 -9.48 25.86 8.49
CA GLY A 206 -9.03 26.74 7.39
C GLY A 206 -8.69 26.04 6.07
N ILE A 207 -8.93 24.72 5.97
CA ILE A 207 -8.74 23.95 4.75
C ILE A 207 -10.07 23.93 3.96
N ASP A 208 -10.03 24.43 2.72
CA ASP A 208 -11.18 24.42 1.81
C ASP A 208 -11.23 23.09 1.04
N VAL A 209 -12.15 22.21 1.43
CA VAL A 209 -12.38 20.89 0.83
C VAL A 209 -12.68 21.00 -0.67
N LYS A 210 -13.42 22.03 -1.08
CA LYS A 210 -13.74 22.29 -2.49
C LYS A 210 -12.47 22.55 -3.28
N LYS A 211 -11.61 23.43 -2.76
CA LYS A 211 -10.33 23.79 -3.38
C LYS A 211 -9.37 22.60 -3.49
N LEU A 212 -9.35 21.72 -2.49
CA LEU A 212 -8.53 20.49 -2.54
C LEU A 212 -9.03 19.52 -3.62
N ASN A 213 -10.35 19.33 -3.72
CA ASN A 213 -10.95 18.47 -4.73
C ASN A 213 -10.70 19.01 -6.15
N GLU A 214 -10.89 20.31 -6.38
CA GLU A 214 -10.59 20.98 -7.65
C GLU A 214 -9.12 20.81 -8.06
N LYS A 215 -8.21 20.94 -7.09
CA LYS A 215 -6.77 20.74 -7.31
C LYS A 215 -6.44 19.29 -7.69
N GLY A 216 -7.09 18.31 -7.04
CA GLY A 216 -6.97 16.89 -7.40
C GLY A 216 -7.43 16.61 -8.82
N ILE A 217 -8.56 17.20 -9.24
CA ILE A 217 -9.08 17.10 -10.61
C ILE A 217 -8.11 17.72 -11.61
N GLU A 218 -7.54 18.89 -11.30
CA GLU A 218 -6.57 19.56 -12.16
C GLU A 218 -5.30 18.72 -12.37
N TYR A 219 -4.76 18.13 -11.29
CA TYR A 219 -3.64 17.20 -11.39
C TYR A 219 -3.98 15.95 -12.21
N GLY A 220 -5.18 15.39 -12.02
CA GLY A 220 -5.65 14.25 -12.81
C GLY A 220 -5.74 14.56 -14.30
N LYS A 221 -6.24 15.76 -14.68
CA LYS A 221 -6.27 16.23 -16.07
C LYS A 221 -4.87 16.41 -16.68
N LYS A 222 -3.90 16.82 -15.86
CA LYS A 222 -2.49 16.97 -16.24
C LYS A 222 -1.72 15.64 -16.29
N GLY A 223 -2.37 14.52 -15.94
CA GLY A 223 -1.73 13.21 -15.85
C GLY A 223 -0.82 13.03 -14.63
N MET A 224 -0.85 13.97 -13.68
CA MET A 224 -0.09 13.96 -12.43
C MET A 224 -0.85 13.13 -11.39
N TYR A 225 -0.93 11.82 -11.61
CA TYR A 225 -1.82 10.94 -10.83
C TYR A 225 -1.38 10.81 -9.36
N GLU A 226 -0.08 10.81 -9.08
CA GLU A 226 0.49 10.85 -7.73
C GLU A 226 -0.02 12.04 -6.91
N GLU A 227 0.04 13.25 -7.48
CA GLU A 227 -0.40 14.48 -6.84
C GLU A 227 -1.93 14.50 -6.71
N ALA A 228 -2.65 14.02 -7.72
CA ALA A 228 -4.10 13.89 -7.67
C ALA A 228 -4.55 12.99 -6.51
N ILE A 229 -3.91 11.82 -6.35
CA ILE A 229 -4.18 10.88 -5.25
C ILE A 229 -3.98 11.57 -3.89
N LYS A 230 -2.88 12.30 -3.71
CA LYS A 230 -2.59 13.00 -2.45
C LYS A 230 -3.66 14.02 -2.08
N GLU A 231 -4.14 14.81 -3.05
CA GLU A 231 -5.17 15.81 -2.76
C GLU A 231 -6.54 15.16 -2.50
N PHE A 232 -6.90 14.13 -3.26
CA PHE A 232 -8.15 13.41 -3.01
C PHE A 232 -8.14 12.62 -1.68
N GLN A 233 -7.01 12.06 -1.26
CA GLN A 233 -6.88 11.42 0.06
C GLN A 233 -7.12 12.40 1.21
N LYS A 234 -6.66 13.65 1.09
CA LYS A 234 -6.97 14.69 2.09
C LYS A 234 -8.46 14.98 2.12
N VAL A 235 -9.12 15.03 0.96
CA VAL A 235 -10.56 15.26 0.88
C VAL A 235 -11.31 14.09 1.52
N ALA A 236 -10.96 12.84 1.19
CA ALA A 236 -11.56 11.64 1.80
C ALA A 236 -11.32 11.54 3.32
N ALA A 237 -10.22 12.12 3.84
CA ALA A 237 -9.96 12.18 5.27
C ALA A 237 -10.85 13.21 6.00
N ILE A 238 -11.28 14.27 5.31
CA ILE A 238 -12.16 15.31 5.88
C ILE A 238 -13.63 14.92 5.69
N GLU A 239 -13.99 14.45 4.50
CA GLU A 239 -15.35 14.06 4.11
C GLU A 239 -15.33 12.62 3.56
N PRO A 240 -15.34 11.60 4.45
CA PRO A 240 -15.26 10.20 4.04
C PRO A 240 -16.52 9.68 3.34
N ASN A 241 -17.61 10.44 3.38
CA ASN A 241 -18.88 10.05 2.74
C ASN A 241 -19.04 10.64 1.33
N MET A 242 -18.02 11.33 0.81
CA MET A 242 -18.08 11.98 -0.49
C MET A 242 -17.83 10.97 -1.62
N ALA A 243 -18.90 10.38 -2.16
CA ALA A 243 -18.81 9.29 -3.14
C ALA A 243 -17.96 9.67 -4.37
N ASN A 244 -18.12 10.88 -4.89
CA ASN A 244 -17.37 11.42 -6.03
C ASN A 244 -15.83 11.39 -5.84
N VAL A 245 -15.33 11.58 -4.62
CA VAL A 245 -13.90 11.59 -4.30
C VAL A 245 -13.33 10.18 -4.35
N HIS A 246 -14.05 9.20 -3.83
CA HIS A 246 -13.70 7.79 -3.94
C HIS A 246 -13.67 7.32 -5.40
N TYR A 247 -14.63 7.77 -6.23
CA TYR A 247 -14.59 7.50 -7.66
C TYR A 247 -13.34 8.10 -8.34
N ASN A 248 -13.02 9.36 -8.04
CA ASN A 248 -11.85 10.04 -8.60
C ASN A 248 -10.52 9.43 -8.12
N LEU A 249 -10.43 8.98 -6.86
CA LEU A 249 -9.32 8.19 -6.34
C LEU A 249 -9.16 6.87 -7.10
N GLY A 250 -10.25 6.14 -7.29
CA GLY A 250 -10.25 4.90 -8.06
C GLY A 250 -9.71 5.09 -9.48
N LEU A 251 -10.13 6.16 -10.15
CA LEU A 251 -9.60 6.52 -11.47
C LEU A 251 -8.10 6.87 -11.43
N ALA A 252 -7.67 7.68 -10.47
CA ALA A 252 -6.27 8.08 -10.35
C ALA A 252 -5.36 6.87 -10.05
N TYR A 253 -5.77 5.97 -9.15
CA TYR A 253 -5.07 4.72 -8.87
C TYR A 253 -5.02 3.79 -10.09
N LYS A 254 -6.14 3.65 -10.81
CA LYS A 254 -6.20 2.84 -12.04
C LYS A 254 -5.25 3.38 -13.10
N LYS A 255 -5.20 4.70 -13.30
CA LYS A 255 -4.29 5.35 -14.26
C LYS A 255 -2.82 5.22 -13.89
N LYS A 256 -2.53 5.12 -12.59
CA LYS A 256 -1.20 4.83 -12.05
C LYS A 256 -0.82 3.34 -12.09
N GLY A 257 -1.76 2.44 -12.37
CA GLY A 257 -1.55 0.99 -12.37
C GLY A 257 -1.74 0.31 -11.00
N MET A 258 -2.22 1.03 -10.00
CA MET A 258 -2.53 0.53 -8.66
C MET A 258 -3.95 -0.07 -8.65
N LEU A 259 -4.11 -1.25 -9.25
CA LEU A 259 -5.43 -1.85 -9.50
C LEU A 259 -6.17 -2.29 -8.23
N SER A 260 -5.44 -2.77 -7.21
CA SER A 260 -6.03 -3.22 -5.94
C SER A 260 -6.63 -2.05 -5.16
N GLU A 261 -5.90 -0.95 -5.08
CA GLU A 261 -6.37 0.29 -4.47
C GLU A 261 -7.53 0.89 -5.25
N ALA A 262 -7.47 0.86 -6.58
CA ALA A 262 -8.58 1.32 -7.42
C ALA A 262 -9.88 0.55 -7.16
N GLU A 263 -9.81 -0.78 -7.05
CA GLU A 263 -10.98 -1.62 -6.77
C GLU A 263 -11.60 -1.32 -5.40
N LYS A 264 -10.78 -1.09 -4.37
CA LYS A 264 -11.27 -0.69 -3.05
C LYS A 264 -12.05 0.62 -3.10
N GLU A 265 -11.50 1.62 -3.77
CA GLU A 265 -12.13 2.94 -3.88
C GLU A 265 -13.41 2.90 -4.71
N PHE A 266 -13.46 2.10 -5.78
CA PHE A 266 -14.71 1.90 -6.53
C PHE A 266 -15.78 1.14 -5.73
N THR A 267 -15.37 0.19 -4.90
CA THR A 267 -16.30 -0.52 -4.01
C THR A 267 -16.91 0.46 -3.00
N GLU A 268 -16.08 1.35 -2.45
CA GLU A 268 -16.54 2.36 -1.49
C GLU A 268 -17.47 3.39 -2.14
N TYR A 269 -17.18 3.81 -3.37
CA TYR A 269 -18.08 4.64 -4.18
C TYR A 269 -19.46 4.00 -4.35
N GLU A 270 -19.53 2.72 -4.74
CA GLU A 270 -20.79 2.00 -4.89
C GLU A 270 -21.53 1.82 -3.56
N ARG A 271 -20.80 1.67 -2.44
CA ARG A 271 -21.38 1.61 -1.10
C ARG A 271 -22.04 2.94 -0.73
N LEU A 272 -21.34 4.05 -0.94
CA LEU A 272 -21.82 5.40 -0.61
C LEU A 272 -22.99 5.82 -1.50
N LYS A 273 -22.93 5.56 -2.80
CA LYS A 273 -24.02 5.85 -3.74
C LYS A 273 -25.34 5.16 -3.36
N LYS A 274 -25.27 3.95 -2.80
CA LYS A 274 -26.45 3.22 -2.30
C LYS A 274 -27.02 3.80 -1.01
N GLN A 275 -26.25 4.59 -0.26
CA GLN A 275 -26.70 5.26 0.97
C GLN A 275 -27.31 6.63 0.69
N GLU A 276 -27.03 7.23 -0.47
CA GLU A 276 -27.59 8.52 -0.90
C GLU A 276 -28.99 8.40 -1.56
N ASN A 277 -29.44 7.19 -1.90
CA ASN A 277 -30.77 6.88 -2.46
C ASN A 277 -31.70 6.30 -1.40
#